data_AF-A0A222SUT4-F1
#
_entry.id   AF-A0A222SUT4-F1
#
_cell.length_a   1.000
_cell.length_b   1.000
_cell.length_c   1.000
_cell.angle_alpha   90.00
_cell.angle_beta   90.00
_cell.angle_gamma   90.00
#
_symmetry.space_group_name_H-M   'P 1'
#
loop_
_entity.id
_entity.type
_entity.pdbx_description
1 polymer ?
#
loop_
_entity_poly.entity_id
_entity_poly.type
_entity_poly.pdbx_seq_one_letter_code
_entity_poly.pdbx_strand_id
1 'polypeptide(L)'
;MFTIKARDLAAILDRVAPHRFRADDAANDLDALILDCTPGHLHAVACSDRTLAVARTSVAGGVWTAPVGYGDAAALRAWLESSKRVTVEHVTSDRHQQLRFTEGPAQITVPAAPHVGRLAWRALLGLVLDARDHSLAVGRPLQLSADDLALWGSACKDGEAIEFRSLGPVGTLVTAGPDFLGLQAPHTWEGPTPGEGWSSSLRTRLFLFAGAFLEVGARYADCTRTVWVVPARPGPGEEPTLVSADYAAVTLPISQVLAVGKFLTRLPG
;
A
#
# COMPACT_ATOMS: atom_id res chain seq x y z
N MET A 1 -6.34 21.51 -8.15
CA MET A 1 -7.64 21.75 -7.50
C MET A 1 -8.73 21.00 -8.26
N PHE A 2 -9.71 20.41 -7.57
CA PHE A 2 -10.90 19.80 -8.19
C PHE A 2 -12.08 19.84 -7.20
N THR A 3 -13.29 19.55 -7.67
CA THR A 3 -14.49 19.41 -6.82
C THR A 3 -15.01 17.99 -6.86
N ILE A 4 -15.43 17.46 -5.71
CA ILE A 4 -15.97 16.11 -5.53
C ILE A 4 -17.22 16.16 -4.64
N LYS A 5 -18.14 15.19 -4.78
CA LYS A 5 -19.24 15.04 -3.82
C LYS A 5 -18.67 14.56 -2.48
N ALA A 6 -19.06 15.19 -1.38
CA ALA A 6 -18.53 14.86 -0.06
C ALA A 6 -18.78 13.38 0.29
N ARG A 7 -19.96 12.86 -0.06
CA ARG A 7 -20.32 11.44 0.10
C ARG A 7 -19.41 10.47 -0.67
N ASP A 8 -18.89 10.86 -1.84
CA ASP A 8 -18.07 9.98 -2.66
C ASP A 8 -16.64 9.91 -2.08
N LEU A 9 -16.14 11.03 -1.53
CA LEU A 9 -14.89 11.06 -0.76
C LEU A 9 -15.03 10.29 0.56
N ALA A 10 -16.13 10.50 1.28
CA ALA A 10 -16.45 9.76 2.50
C ALA A 10 -16.48 8.26 2.26
N ALA A 11 -17.13 7.81 1.18
CA ALA A 11 -17.24 6.40 0.83
C ALA A 11 -15.88 5.73 0.58
N ILE A 12 -14.94 6.38 -0.12
CA ILE A 12 -13.61 5.79 -0.34
C ILE A 12 -12.79 5.75 0.95
N LEU A 13 -12.96 6.72 1.87
CA LEU A 13 -12.30 6.73 3.18
C LEU A 13 -12.84 5.58 4.05
N ASP A 14 -14.15 5.39 4.08
CA ASP A 14 -14.81 4.34 4.86
C ASP A 14 -14.40 2.94 4.40
N ARG A 15 -14.28 2.74 3.08
CA ARG A 15 -13.86 1.46 2.47
C ARG A 15 -12.46 1.01 2.84
N VAL A 16 -11.55 1.94 3.14
CA VAL A 16 -10.15 1.61 3.44
C VAL A 16 -9.83 1.70 4.93
N ALA A 17 -10.63 2.41 5.72
CA ALA A 17 -10.38 2.64 7.15
C ALA A 17 -10.12 1.37 7.98
N PRO A 18 -10.78 0.21 7.74
CA PRO A 18 -10.49 -1.01 8.50
C PRO A 18 -9.10 -1.58 8.30
N HIS A 19 -8.43 -1.23 7.20
CA HIS A 19 -7.15 -1.79 6.77
C HIS A 19 -5.94 -0.99 7.28
N ARG A 20 -6.06 -0.32 8.42
CA ARG A 20 -4.99 0.48 9.05
C ARG A 20 -4.23 -0.30 10.11
N PHE A 21 -3.02 0.15 10.44
CA PHE A 21 -2.32 -0.27 11.66
C PHE A 21 -3.10 0.17 12.92
N ARG A 22 -3.21 -0.70 13.93
CA ARG A 22 -3.94 -0.37 15.16
C ARG A 22 -3.01 0.39 16.12
N ALA A 23 -3.56 1.32 16.88
CA ALA A 23 -2.81 2.21 17.78
C ALA A 23 -2.08 1.50 18.95
N ASP A 24 -2.43 0.24 19.23
CA ASP A 24 -1.77 -0.59 20.24
C ASP A 24 -0.48 -1.26 19.71
N ASP A 25 -0.27 -1.23 18.40
CA ASP A 25 1.00 -1.62 17.81
C ASP A 25 2.03 -0.52 18.11
N ALA A 26 3.28 -0.88 18.42
CA ALA A 26 4.38 0.05 18.72
C ALA A 26 4.76 1.00 17.55
N ALA A 27 3.88 1.13 16.56
CA ALA A 27 4.06 1.69 15.25
C ALA A 27 3.11 2.88 15.00
N ASN A 28 2.79 3.67 16.03
CA ASN A 28 1.95 4.87 15.96
C ASN A 28 2.34 5.85 14.83
N ASP A 29 3.61 5.87 14.43
CA ASP A 29 4.12 6.66 13.31
C ASP A 29 3.64 6.17 11.91
N LEU A 30 2.84 5.10 11.85
CA LEU A 30 2.32 4.47 10.62
C LEU A 30 0.80 4.53 10.51
N ASP A 31 0.09 5.05 11.51
CA ASP A 31 -1.36 5.17 11.50
C ASP A 31 -1.78 6.30 10.55
N ALA A 32 -1.66 6.02 9.25
CA ALA A 32 -1.89 6.96 8.18
C ALA A 32 -2.60 6.31 6.98
N LEU A 33 -3.42 7.12 6.33
CA LEU A 33 -4.04 6.83 5.04
C LEU A 33 -3.32 7.63 3.96
N ILE A 34 -3.29 7.12 2.73
CA ILE A 34 -2.71 7.84 1.62
C ILE A 34 -3.82 8.31 0.70
N LEU A 35 -3.90 9.62 0.52
CA LEU A 35 -4.71 10.24 -0.52
C LEU A 35 -3.83 10.50 -1.73
N ASP A 36 -4.24 9.95 -2.86
CA ASP A 36 -3.40 9.94 -4.05
C ASP A 36 -4.22 10.25 -5.30
N CYS A 37 -3.99 11.45 -5.82
CA CYS A 37 -4.69 11.97 -6.99
C CYS A 37 -3.87 11.71 -8.25
N THR A 38 -4.53 11.13 -9.22
CA THR A 38 -4.01 10.82 -10.56
C THR A 38 -4.95 11.37 -11.62
N PRO A 39 -4.55 11.36 -12.90
CA PRO A 39 -5.46 11.74 -13.97
C PRO A 39 -6.74 10.91 -13.90
N GLY A 40 -7.87 11.57 -13.66
CA GLY A 40 -9.20 10.97 -13.64
C GLY A 40 -9.66 10.39 -12.29
N HIS A 41 -8.77 10.16 -11.31
CA HIS A 41 -9.14 9.47 -10.08
C HIS A 41 -8.42 9.98 -8.83
N LEU A 42 -9.17 10.04 -7.72
CA LEU A 42 -8.64 10.14 -6.37
C LEU A 42 -8.70 8.76 -5.74
N HIS A 43 -7.58 8.31 -5.19
CA HIS A 43 -7.44 7.05 -4.48
C HIS A 43 -7.30 7.34 -2.99
N ALA A 44 -8.01 6.57 -2.18
CA ALA A 44 -7.71 6.39 -0.77
C ALA A 44 -7.05 5.02 -0.62
N VAL A 45 -5.93 4.98 0.12
CA VAL A 45 -5.15 3.77 0.33
C VAL A 45 -4.88 3.60 1.82
N ALA A 46 -5.14 2.40 2.33
CA ALA A 46 -4.78 1.98 3.67
C ALA A 46 -3.96 0.70 3.61
N CYS A 47 -3.05 0.54 4.56
CA CYS A 47 -2.32 -0.71 4.73
C CYS A 47 -2.12 -1.06 6.21
N SER A 48 -2.07 -2.36 6.48
CA SER A 48 -1.76 -2.95 7.76
C SER A 48 -0.61 -3.95 7.62
N ASP A 49 -0.30 -4.64 8.72
CA ASP A 49 0.52 -5.86 8.77
C ASP A 49 0.24 -6.85 7.63
N ARG A 50 -1.03 -7.05 7.25
CA ARG A 50 -1.44 -8.13 6.36
C ARG A 50 -2.37 -7.68 5.25
N THR A 51 -2.75 -6.41 5.19
CA THR A 51 -3.68 -5.92 4.17
C THR A 51 -3.20 -4.67 3.47
N LEU A 52 -3.59 -4.53 2.22
CA LEU A 52 -3.54 -3.28 1.45
C LEU A 52 -4.92 -3.11 0.84
N ALA A 53 -5.55 -1.96 1.02
CA ALA A 53 -6.84 -1.64 0.43
C ALA A 53 -6.78 -0.32 -0.32
N VAL A 54 -7.33 -0.30 -1.53
CA VAL A 54 -7.41 0.86 -2.40
C VAL A 54 -8.86 1.04 -2.83
N ALA A 55 -9.44 2.19 -2.48
CA ALA A 55 -10.72 2.62 -2.99
C ALA A 55 -10.53 3.87 -3.85
N ARG A 56 -11.23 3.98 -4.97
CA ARG A 56 -11.13 5.14 -5.85
C ARG A 56 -12.47 5.78 -6.16
N THR A 57 -12.40 7.03 -6.57
CA THR A 57 -13.53 7.80 -7.09
C THR A 57 -13.05 8.73 -8.20
N SER A 58 -13.92 9.00 -9.17
CA SER A 58 -13.56 9.79 -10.34
C SER A 58 -13.48 11.29 -10.00
N VAL A 59 -12.38 11.93 -10.39
CA VAL A 59 -12.16 13.37 -10.21
C VAL A 59 -11.42 13.96 -11.41
N ALA A 60 -11.65 15.24 -11.70
CA ALA A 60 -10.88 15.99 -12.69
C ALA A 60 -9.76 16.79 -11.99
N GLY A 61 -8.76 16.09 -11.44
CA GLY A 61 -7.68 16.65 -10.61
C GLY A 61 -6.29 16.59 -11.25
N GLY A 62 -5.33 17.27 -10.61
CA GLY A 62 -3.90 17.15 -10.91
C GLY A 62 -3.28 15.90 -10.29
N VAL A 63 -1.95 15.77 -10.39
CA VAL A 63 -1.22 14.62 -9.84
C VAL A 63 -0.52 14.99 -8.54
N TRP A 64 -0.84 14.28 -7.46
CA TRP A 64 -0.18 14.46 -6.16
C TRP A 64 -0.46 13.26 -5.26
N THR A 65 0.42 13.05 -4.27
CA THR A 65 0.26 12.03 -3.23
C THR A 65 0.49 12.68 -1.88
N ALA A 66 -0.43 12.49 -0.95
CA ALA A 66 -0.39 13.03 0.40
C ALA A 66 -0.72 11.93 1.42
N PRO A 67 0.27 11.46 2.21
CA PRO A 67 -0.03 10.66 3.39
C PRO A 67 -0.72 11.55 4.43
N VAL A 68 -1.73 11.06 5.11
CA VAL A 68 -2.58 11.77 6.06
C VAL A 68 -2.69 10.92 7.32
N GLY A 69 -2.38 11.48 8.49
CA GLY A 69 -2.56 10.77 9.75
C GLY A 69 -4.01 10.34 9.94
N TYR A 70 -4.25 9.16 10.49
CA TYR A 70 -5.60 8.60 10.60
C TYR A 70 -6.53 9.50 11.43
N GLY A 71 -6.01 10.14 12.49
CA GLY A 71 -6.77 11.12 13.26
C GLY A 71 -7.28 12.29 12.40
N ASP A 72 -6.44 12.81 11.51
CA ASP A 72 -6.83 13.88 10.59
C ASP A 72 -7.79 13.38 9.51
N ALA A 73 -7.58 12.15 9.01
CA ALA A 73 -8.49 11.54 8.05
C ALA A 73 -9.88 11.26 8.66
N ALA A 74 -9.93 10.85 9.93
CA ALA A 74 -11.17 10.67 10.68
C ALA A 74 -11.89 12.01 10.93
N ALA A 75 -11.14 13.07 11.27
CA ALA A 75 -11.68 14.42 11.39
C ALA A 75 -12.23 14.93 10.05
N LEU A 76 -11.51 14.71 8.94
CA LEU A 76 -11.99 14.97 7.59
C LEU A 76 -13.27 14.18 7.31
N ARG A 77 -13.28 12.88 7.62
CA ARG A 77 -14.45 12.02 7.38
C ARG A 77 -15.70 12.51 8.13
N ALA A 78 -15.55 12.93 9.39
CA ALA A 78 -16.64 13.50 10.17
C ALA A 78 -17.10 14.86 9.59
N TRP A 79 -16.17 15.72 9.18
CA TRP A 79 -16.50 17.01 8.56
C TRP A 79 -17.31 16.85 7.26
N LEU A 80 -16.98 15.84 6.45
CA LEU A 80 -17.68 15.54 5.19
C LEU A 80 -19.17 15.21 5.37
N GLU A 81 -19.62 14.81 6.56
CA GLU A 81 -21.03 14.54 6.86
C GLU A 81 -21.90 15.79 6.81
N SER A 82 -21.29 16.94 7.13
CA SER A 82 -21.96 18.24 7.06
C SER A 82 -21.95 18.84 5.66
N SER A 83 -21.24 18.19 4.71
CA SER A 83 -20.92 18.75 3.41
C SER A 83 -21.68 18.08 2.26
N LYS A 84 -22.00 18.84 1.20
CA LYS A 84 -22.58 18.25 -0.02
C LYS A 84 -21.51 18.04 -1.08
N ARG A 85 -20.70 19.07 -1.33
CA ARG A 85 -19.61 19.05 -2.31
C ARG A 85 -18.42 19.83 -1.76
N VAL A 86 -17.24 19.26 -1.94
CA VAL A 86 -16.01 19.86 -1.42
C VAL A 86 -15.06 20.13 -2.56
N THR A 87 -14.45 21.30 -2.52
CA THR A 87 -13.31 21.64 -3.36
C THR A 87 -12.04 21.20 -2.65
N VAL A 88 -11.22 20.42 -3.34
CA VAL A 88 -9.98 19.86 -2.83
C VAL A 88 -8.81 20.57 -3.51
N GLU A 89 -7.88 21.04 -2.69
CA GLU A 89 -6.65 21.68 -3.12
C GLU A 89 -5.45 21.09 -2.39
N HIS A 90 -4.45 20.69 -3.16
CA HIS A 90 -3.14 20.33 -2.63
C HIS A 90 -2.28 21.58 -2.61
N VAL A 91 -1.88 21.99 -1.41
CA VAL A 91 -1.11 23.19 -1.15
C VAL A 91 0.23 22.77 -0.58
N THR A 92 1.31 23.39 -1.05
CA THR A 92 2.63 23.27 -0.42
C THR A 92 2.98 24.63 0.19
N SER A 93 3.00 24.71 1.53
CA SER A 93 3.40 25.90 2.28
C SER A 93 4.55 25.55 3.20
N ASP A 94 5.57 26.41 3.27
CA ASP A 94 6.69 26.26 4.21
C ASP A 94 7.37 24.89 4.18
N ARG A 95 7.45 24.28 2.97
CA ARG A 95 7.96 22.91 2.71
C ARG A 95 7.09 21.77 3.24
N HIS A 96 5.91 22.07 3.77
CA HIS A 96 4.92 21.10 4.19
C HIS A 96 3.79 20.99 3.16
N GLN A 97 3.39 19.75 2.85
CA GLN A 97 2.23 19.50 2.02
C GLN A 97 0.97 19.50 2.89
N GLN A 98 -0.12 20.07 2.38
CA GLN A 98 -1.41 20.12 3.05
C GLN A 98 -2.52 19.91 2.02
N LEU A 99 -3.61 19.29 2.46
CA LEU A 99 -4.85 19.18 1.70
C LEU A 99 -5.88 20.13 2.31
N ARG A 100 -6.32 21.10 1.51
CA ARG A 100 -7.36 22.04 1.88
C ARG A 100 -8.68 21.59 1.25
N PHE A 101 -9.70 21.44 2.08
CA PHE A 101 -11.06 21.09 1.68
C PHE A 101 -11.98 22.26 2.01
N THR A 102 -12.72 22.76 1.02
CA THR A 102 -13.61 23.92 1.18
C THR A 102 -15.01 23.67 0.64
N GLU A 103 -16.02 24.14 1.37
CA GLU A 103 -17.41 24.26 0.90
C GLU A 103 -17.99 25.60 1.38
N GLY A 104 -18.16 26.54 0.45
CA GLY A 104 -18.58 27.90 0.80
C GLY A 104 -17.60 28.55 1.78
N PRO A 105 -18.05 29.05 2.95
CA PRO A 105 -17.18 29.63 3.97
C PRO A 105 -16.50 28.59 4.87
N ALA A 106 -16.92 27.32 4.82
CA ALA A 106 -16.37 26.27 5.66
C ALA A 106 -15.08 25.70 5.04
N GLN A 107 -14.07 25.49 5.87
CA GLN A 107 -12.80 24.91 5.48
C GLN A 107 -12.29 23.96 6.54
N ILE A 108 -11.75 22.82 6.10
CA ILE A 108 -10.86 21.98 6.91
C ILE A 108 -9.52 21.82 6.15
N THR A 109 -8.42 21.94 6.89
CA THR A 109 -7.08 21.71 6.35
C THR A 109 -6.50 20.50 7.04
N VAL A 110 -6.01 19.55 6.25
CA VAL A 110 -5.40 18.32 6.70
C VAL A 110 -3.91 18.35 6.35
N PRO A 111 -3.00 18.31 7.32
CA PRO A 111 -1.57 18.26 7.02
C PRO A 111 -1.22 16.91 6.41
N ALA A 112 -0.32 16.91 5.42
CA ALA A 112 0.29 15.66 5.00
C ALA A 112 1.29 15.23 6.08
N ALA A 113 1.23 13.98 6.53
CA ALA A 113 2.11 13.41 7.53
C ALA A 113 3.53 13.19 6.94
N PRO A 114 4.51 14.09 7.20
CA PRO A 114 5.79 14.06 6.49
C PRO A 114 6.70 12.90 6.94
N HIS A 115 6.39 12.31 8.09
CA HIS A 115 7.09 11.17 8.67
C HIS A 115 6.67 9.83 8.04
N VAL A 116 5.52 9.79 7.35
CA VAL A 116 5.06 8.62 6.61
C VAL A 116 5.63 8.70 5.21
N GLY A 117 6.53 7.77 4.88
CA GLY A 117 7.11 7.69 3.54
C GLY A 117 6.06 7.45 2.47
N ARG A 118 6.39 7.75 1.21
CA ARG A 118 5.49 7.45 0.08
C ARG A 118 5.38 5.93 -0.11
N LEU A 119 4.22 5.35 0.17
CA LEU A 119 3.90 3.96 -0.17
C LEU A 119 3.79 3.83 -1.70
N ALA A 120 4.62 2.99 -2.30
CA ALA A 120 4.58 2.69 -3.72
C ALA A 120 3.46 1.68 -4.08
N TRP A 121 2.25 1.93 -3.58
CA TRP A 121 1.13 0.98 -3.62
C TRP A 121 0.77 0.51 -5.04
N ARG A 122 0.93 1.36 -6.05
CA ARG A 122 0.70 0.98 -7.46
C ARG A 122 1.69 -0.07 -7.97
N ALA A 123 2.96 0.07 -7.61
CA ALA A 123 3.97 -0.91 -8.01
C ALA A 123 3.70 -2.27 -7.34
N LEU A 124 3.28 -2.25 -6.07
CA LEU A 124 2.89 -3.46 -5.34
C LEU A 124 1.69 -4.17 -5.99
N LEU A 125 0.65 -3.42 -6.34
CA LEU A 125 -0.50 -3.98 -7.05
C LEU A 125 -0.13 -4.46 -8.46
N GLY A 126 0.79 -3.78 -9.15
CA GLY A 126 1.31 -4.23 -10.44
C GLY A 126 1.94 -5.61 -10.37
N LEU A 127 2.84 -5.83 -9.40
CA LEU A 127 3.48 -7.14 -9.17
C LEU A 127 2.44 -8.25 -8.91
N VAL A 128 1.41 -7.94 -8.14
CA VAL A 128 0.32 -8.87 -7.83
C VAL A 128 -0.52 -9.20 -9.07
N LEU A 129 -0.87 -8.19 -9.87
CA LEU A 129 -1.65 -8.37 -11.07
C LEU A 129 -0.88 -9.16 -12.13
N ASP A 130 0.44 -8.98 -12.22
CA ASP A 130 1.29 -9.77 -13.11
C ASP A 130 1.37 -11.24 -12.68
N ALA A 131 1.26 -11.52 -11.38
CA ALA A 131 1.27 -12.88 -10.82
C ALA A 131 -0.09 -13.61 -10.91
N ARG A 132 -1.18 -12.93 -11.30
CA ARG A 132 -2.55 -13.46 -11.21
C ARG A 132 -2.82 -14.70 -12.07
N ASP A 133 -2.12 -14.82 -13.19
CA ASP A 133 -2.30 -15.89 -14.18
C ASP A 133 -1.20 -16.98 -14.03
N HIS A 134 -0.43 -16.93 -12.93
CA HIS A 134 0.66 -17.87 -12.69
C HIS A 134 0.13 -19.25 -12.27
N SER A 135 0.73 -20.31 -12.80
CA SER A 135 0.37 -21.72 -12.54
C SER A 135 0.38 -22.14 -11.06
N LEU A 136 1.05 -21.39 -10.18
CA LEU A 136 1.16 -21.66 -8.75
C LEU A 136 -0.01 -21.05 -7.94
N ALA A 137 -0.79 -20.16 -8.55
CA ALA A 137 -2.02 -19.63 -7.97
C ALA A 137 -3.22 -20.58 -8.15
N VAL A 138 -3.10 -21.58 -9.05
CA VAL A 138 -4.20 -22.48 -9.41
C VAL A 138 -4.37 -23.60 -8.38
N GLY A 139 -5.58 -23.76 -7.85
CA GLY A 139 -6.00 -24.93 -7.08
C GLY A 139 -5.60 -24.96 -5.60
N ARG A 140 -4.97 -23.91 -5.06
CA ARG A 140 -4.73 -23.82 -3.62
C ARG A 140 -5.94 -23.26 -2.88
N PRO A 141 -6.37 -23.87 -1.76
CA PRO A 141 -7.46 -23.35 -0.96
C PRO A 141 -7.09 -21.99 -0.36
N LEU A 142 -8.02 -21.06 -0.46
CA LEU A 142 -7.96 -19.77 0.21
C LEU A 142 -8.33 -19.96 1.69
N GLN A 143 -7.49 -19.50 2.60
CA GLN A 143 -7.78 -19.47 4.04
C GLN A 143 -7.84 -18.02 4.52
N LEU A 144 -9.02 -17.60 4.95
CA LEU A 144 -9.26 -16.31 5.59
C LEU A 144 -9.94 -16.57 6.93
N SER A 145 -9.52 -15.86 7.97
CA SER A 145 -10.21 -15.90 9.26
C SER A 145 -11.52 -15.12 9.19
N ALA A 146 -12.39 -15.31 10.19
CA ALA A 146 -13.58 -14.46 10.33
C ALA A 146 -13.22 -12.98 10.48
N ASP A 147 -12.11 -12.68 11.17
CA ASP A 147 -11.62 -11.31 11.34
C ASP A 147 -11.15 -10.71 10.02
N ASP A 148 -10.43 -11.48 9.18
CA ASP A 148 -10.03 -10.98 7.86
C ASP A 148 -11.26 -10.71 6.99
N LEU A 149 -12.24 -11.64 6.98
CA LEU A 149 -13.49 -11.46 6.24
C LEU A 149 -14.27 -10.22 6.71
N ALA A 150 -14.25 -9.93 8.03
CA ALA A 150 -14.89 -8.76 8.58
C ALA A 150 -14.25 -7.44 8.08
N LEU A 151 -12.93 -7.40 7.87
CA LEU A 151 -12.25 -6.24 7.27
C LEU A 151 -12.78 -5.94 5.87
N TRP A 152 -12.87 -6.98 5.04
CA TRP A 152 -13.31 -6.87 3.65
C TRP A 152 -14.81 -6.58 3.52
N GLY A 153 -15.61 -6.72 4.57
CA GLY A 153 -17.03 -6.36 4.58
C GLY A 153 -17.30 -4.89 4.23
N SER A 154 -16.30 -4.01 4.42
CA SER A 154 -16.38 -2.59 4.05
C SER A 154 -16.05 -2.31 2.58
N ALA A 155 -15.54 -3.29 1.82
CA ALA A 155 -14.99 -3.09 0.47
C ALA A 155 -16.05 -2.69 -0.57
N CYS A 156 -17.29 -3.13 -0.39
CA CYS A 156 -18.34 -3.05 -1.39
C CYS A 156 -19.54 -2.23 -0.89
N LYS A 157 -20.38 -1.75 -1.81
CA LYS A 157 -21.71 -1.24 -1.43
C LYS A 157 -22.65 -2.41 -1.14
N ASP A 158 -23.76 -2.14 -0.45
CA ASP A 158 -24.80 -3.13 -0.20
C ASP A 158 -25.22 -3.85 -1.49
N GLY A 159 -25.11 -5.19 -1.48
CA GLY A 159 -25.51 -6.06 -2.60
C GLY A 159 -24.43 -6.28 -3.68
N GLU A 160 -23.26 -5.65 -3.58
CA GLU A 160 -22.11 -5.98 -4.45
C GLU A 160 -21.40 -7.26 -3.96
N ALA A 161 -20.96 -8.11 -4.89
CA ALA A 161 -20.18 -9.29 -4.56
C ALA A 161 -18.71 -8.90 -4.31
N ILE A 162 -18.11 -9.52 -3.29
CA ILE A 162 -16.66 -9.46 -3.06
C ILE A 162 -16.06 -10.73 -3.65
N GLU A 163 -15.15 -10.57 -4.61
CA GLU A 163 -14.40 -11.67 -5.19
C GLU A 163 -13.05 -11.79 -4.48
N PHE A 164 -12.71 -13.02 -4.09
CA PHE A 164 -11.41 -13.37 -3.54
C PHE A 164 -10.71 -14.32 -4.51
N ARG A 165 -9.54 -13.91 -4.97
CA ARG A 165 -8.71 -14.70 -5.88
C ARG A 165 -7.38 -15.02 -5.23
N SER A 166 -7.13 -16.31 -5.02
CA SER A 166 -5.84 -16.78 -4.55
C SER A 166 -4.75 -16.43 -5.55
N LEU A 167 -3.63 -15.90 -5.06
CA LEU A 167 -2.38 -15.69 -5.78
C LEU A 167 -1.32 -16.71 -5.32
N GLY A 168 -1.77 -17.81 -4.72
CA GLY A 168 -0.92 -18.81 -4.10
C GLY A 168 -0.13 -18.20 -2.93
N PRO A 169 1.21 -18.32 -2.91
CA PRO A 169 2.04 -17.87 -1.79
C PRO A 169 2.06 -16.34 -1.62
N VAL A 170 1.72 -15.56 -2.65
CA VAL A 170 1.77 -14.09 -2.61
C VAL A 170 0.61 -13.51 -1.78
N GLY A 171 -0.47 -14.27 -1.60
CA GLY A 171 -1.65 -13.84 -0.86
C GLY A 171 -2.93 -13.95 -1.68
N THR A 172 -3.88 -13.06 -1.40
CA THR A 172 -5.20 -13.06 -2.01
C THR A 172 -5.51 -11.67 -2.56
N LEU A 173 -5.84 -11.62 -3.84
CA LEU A 173 -6.41 -10.44 -4.46
C LEU A 173 -7.88 -10.35 -4.07
N VAL A 174 -8.30 -9.20 -3.57
CA VAL A 174 -9.69 -8.91 -3.20
C VAL A 174 -10.22 -7.82 -4.13
N THR A 175 -11.37 -8.06 -4.76
CA THR A 175 -12.01 -7.06 -5.62
C THR A 175 -13.47 -6.90 -5.25
N ALA A 176 -13.96 -5.65 -5.28
CA ALA A 176 -15.35 -5.31 -5.03
C ALA A 176 -15.80 -4.23 -6.01
N GLY A 177 -16.55 -4.64 -7.03
CA GLY A 177 -16.90 -3.76 -8.15
C GLY A 177 -15.67 -3.19 -8.88
N PRO A 178 -15.84 -2.11 -9.66
CA PRO A 178 -14.76 -1.53 -10.47
C PRO A 178 -13.84 -0.57 -9.70
N ASP A 179 -14.19 -0.19 -8.46
CA ASP A 179 -13.60 0.94 -7.74
C ASP A 179 -12.93 0.55 -6.42
N PHE A 180 -12.78 -0.75 -6.17
CA PHE A 180 -12.06 -1.26 -5.01
C PHE A 180 -11.12 -2.40 -5.40
N LEU A 181 -9.91 -2.35 -4.86
CA LEU A 181 -8.90 -3.38 -5.02
C LEU A 181 -8.15 -3.56 -3.71
N GLY A 182 -7.97 -4.80 -3.28
CA GLY A 182 -7.29 -5.16 -2.05
C GLY A 182 -6.32 -6.31 -2.22
N LEU A 183 -5.38 -6.40 -1.30
CA LEU A 183 -4.45 -7.50 -1.15
C LEU A 183 -4.47 -7.96 0.30
N GLN A 184 -4.55 -9.27 0.50
CA GLN A 184 -4.46 -9.94 1.80
C GLN A 184 -3.24 -10.88 1.80
N ALA A 185 -2.37 -10.73 2.79
CA ALA A 185 -1.26 -11.63 3.05
C ALA A 185 -1.75 -13.00 3.56
N PRO A 186 -1.06 -14.11 3.25
CA PRO A 186 -1.35 -15.40 3.88
C PRO A 186 -1.03 -15.40 5.39
N HIS A 187 -1.78 -16.19 6.19
CA HIS A 187 -1.49 -16.38 7.62
C HIS A 187 -0.21 -17.18 7.89
N THR A 188 0.16 -18.09 6.98
CA THR A 188 1.31 -19.00 7.11
C THR A 188 2.50 -18.56 6.24
N TRP A 189 2.52 -17.28 5.86
CA TRP A 189 3.63 -16.72 5.11
C TRP A 189 4.84 -16.51 6.02
N GLU A 190 5.85 -17.35 5.89
CA GLU A 190 7.20 -17.14 6.47
C GLU A 190 8.05 -16.17 5.62
N GLY A 191 7.46 -15.53 4.61
CA GLY A 191 8.09 -14.43 3.91
C GLY A 191 7.75 -13.09 4.57
N PRO A 192 8.25 -11.97 4.03
CA PRO A 192 7.96 -10.64 4.58
C PRO A 192 6.46 -10.39 4.50
N THR A 193 5.81 -10.32 5.66
CA THR A 193 4.42 -9.88 5.81
C THR A 193 4.30 -8.51 5.18
N PRO A 194 3.30 -8.23 4.32
CA PRO A 194 2.96 -6.91 3.84
C PRO A 194 3.41 -5.78 4.78
N GLY A 195 2.84 -5.58 5.96
CA GLY A 195 3.30 -4.51 6.85
C GLY A 195 4.63 -4.73 7.60
N GLU A 196 5.14 -5.96 7.77
CA GLU A 196 6.42 -6.21 8.44
C GLU A 196 7.59 -6.01 7.49
N GLY A 197 8.16 -4.80 7.57
CA GLY A 197 9.27 -4.34 6.73
C GLY A 197 8.89 -3.21 5.77
N TRP A 198 7.60 -3.01 5.49
CA TRP A 198 7.10 -1.85 4.74
C TRP A 198 7.10 -0.55 5.54
N SER A 199 7.06 -0.65 6.87
CA SER A 199 7.10 0.48 7.79
C SER A 199 8.52 1.01 8.04
N SER A 200 9.47 0.09 8.22
CA SER A 200 10.90 0.39 8.39
C SER A 200 11.57 0.88 7.10
N SER A 201 10.98 0.56 5.94
CA SER A 201 11.46 1.00 4.62
C SER A 201 11.16 2.47 4.31
N LEU A 202 10.24 3.11 5.06
CA LEU A 202 9.86 4.51 4.89
C LEU A 202 10.92 5.52 5.37
N ARG A 203 11.83 5.14 6.28
CA ARG A 203 12.76 6.10 6.91
C ARG A 203 14.15 6.22 6.28
N THR A 204 14.68 5.18 5.63
CA THR A 204 16.04 5.25 5.06
C THR A 204 16.18 4.60 3.70
N ARG A 205 15.22 3.76 3.28
CA ARG A 205 15.22 2.90 2.09
C ARG A 205 16.47 2.03 1.88
N LEU A 206 17.61 2.32 2.49
CA LEU A 206 18.91 1.72 2.26
C LEU A 206 19.40 1.00 3.52
N PHE A 207 19.98 -0.17 3.33
CA PHE A 207 20.78 -0.86 4.33
C PHE A 207 22.07 -1.36 3.69
N LEU A 208 23.11 -1.51 4.51
CA LEU A 208 24.40 -2.04 4.08
C LEU A 208 24.42 -3.54 4.35
N PHE A 209 24.71 -4.34 3.33
CA PHE A 209 24.96 -5.76 3.48
C PHE A 209 26.21 -6.16 2.69
N ALA A 210 27.15 -6.83 3.35
CA ALA A 210 28.41 -7.29 2.75
C ALA A 210 29.16 -6.20 1.93
N GLY A 211 29.11 -4.94 2.37
CA GLY A 211 29.77 -3.81 1.69
C GLY A 211 28.97 -3.17 0.55
N ALA A 212 27.75 -3.63 0.27
CA ALA A 212 26.86 -3.07 -0.75
C ALA A 212 25.63 -2.39 -0.13
N PHE A 213 25.27 -1.22 -0.65
CA PHE A 213 24.03 -0.53 -0.27
C PHE A 213 22.86 -1.08 -1.08
N LEU A 214 21.84 -1.54 -0.37
CA LEU A 214 20.65 -2.15 -0.96
C LEU A 214 19.41 -1.38 -0.54
N GLU A 215 18.60 -1.06 -1.54
CA GLU A 215 17.35 -0.32 -1.41
C GLU A 215 16.14 -1.25 -1.34
N VAL A 216 15.34 -1.12 -0.30
CA VAL A 216 14.04 -1.80 -0.16
C VAL A 216 13.09 -1.32 -1.26
N GLY A 217 12.46 -2.27 -1.95
CA GLY A 217 11.58 -2.05 -3.10
C GLY A 217 12.31 -1.88 -4.43
N ALA A 218 13.65 -1.79 -4.44
CA ALA A 218 14.40 -1.71 -5.69
C ALA A 218 14.64 -3.09 -6.31
N ARG A 219 14.76 -3.08 -7.64
CA ARG A 219 15.08 -4.24 -8.46
C ARG A 219 16.59 -4.34 -8.68
N TYR A 220 17.11 -5.54 -8.58
CA TYR A 220 18.50 -5.87 -8.81
C TYR A 220 18.59 -7.04 -9.77
N ALA A 221 19.52 -7.02 -10.71
CA ALA A 221 19.86 -8.21 -11.49
C ALA A 221 21.14 -8.83 -10.96
N ASP A 222 21.16 -10.15 -10.87
CA ASP A 222 22.40 -10.89 -10.64
C ASP A 222 23.15 -11.19 -11.96
N CYS A 223 24.30 -11.87 -11.88
CA CYS A 223 25.07 -12.22 -13.08
C CYS A 223 24.37 -13.23 -14.01
N THR A 224 23.37 -13.95 -13.51
CA THR A 224 22.51 -14.85 -14.30
C THR A 224 21.36 -14.11 -14.98
N ARG A 225 21.26 -12.79 -14.76
CA ARG A 225 20.17 -11.90 -15.16
C ARG A 225 18.86 -12.17 -14.42
N THR A 226 18.89 -12.96 -13.35
CA THR A 226 17.73 -13.13 -12.49
C THR A 226 17.50 -11.83 -11.74
N VAL A 227 16.27 -11.33 -11.79
CA VAL A 227 15.86 -10.11 -11.12
C VAL A 227 15.38 -10.44 -9.70
N TRP A 228 15.87 -9.66 -8.75
CA TRP A 228 15.64 -9.77 -7.33
C TRP A 228 15.09 -8.45 -6.79
N VAL A 229 14.14 -8.53 -5.89
CA VAL A 229 13.56 -7.40 -5.18
C VAL A 229 13.87 -7.57 -3.70
N VAL A 230 14.31 -6.49 -3.07
CA VAL A 230 14.40 -6.44 -1.63
C VAL A 230 13.03 -6.05 -1.08
N PRO A 231 12.29 -6.95 -0.42
CA PRO A 231 10.92 -6.70 0.00
C PRO A 231 10.84 -5.88 1.30
N ALA A 232 11.84 -6.05 2.18
CA ALA A 232 11.86 -5.51 3.53
C ALA A 232 13.31 -5.25 3.97
N ARG A 233 13.48 -4.36 4.96
CA ARG A 233 14.75 -4.20 5.66
C ARG A 233 14.91 -5.34 6.69
N PRO A 234 16.07 -6.00 6.81
CA PRO A 234 16.29 -7.02 7.84
C PRO A 234 16.26 -6.40 9.25
N GLY A 235 15.88 -7.21 10.25
CA GLY A 235 16.05 -6.87 11.65
C GLY A 235 17.53 -6.80 12.08
N PRO A 236 17.84 -6.26 13.27
CA PRO A 236 19.21 -6.23 13.78
C PRO A 236 19.82 -7.63 13.88
N GLY A 237 20.90 -7.88 13.12
CA GLY A 237 21.59 -9.17 13.11
C GLY A 237 20.96 -10.21 12.18
N GLU A 238 19.86 -9.88 11.50
CA GLU A 238 19.22 -10.76 10.53
C GLU A 238 19.81 -10.59 9.14
N GLU A 239 19.75 -11.67 8.37
CA GLU A 239 20.16 -11.66 6.98
C GLU A 239 19.03 -11.11 6.08
N PRO A 240 19.31 -10.18 5.14
CA PRO A 240 18.32 -9.72 4.18
C PRO A 240 17.83 -10.85 3.28
N THR A 241 16.53 -10.84 3.03
CA THR A 241 15.89 -11.80 2.14
C THR A 241 15.55 -11.12 0.81
N LEU A 242 15.78 -11.81 -0.30
CA LEU A 242 15.47 -11.33 -1.64
C LEU A 242 14.39 -12.20 -2.27
N VAL A 243 13.46 -11.55 -2.96
CA VAL A 243 12.39 -12.22 -3.71
C VAL A 243 12.73 -12.11 -5.19
N SER A 244 12.78 -13.24 -5.89
CA SER A 244 12.96 -13.22 -7.33
C SER A 244 11.71 -12.63 -8.00
N ALA A 245 11.93 -11.65 -8.88
CA ALA A 245 10.90 -11.10 -9.75
C ALA A 245 10.69 -11.95 -11.02
N ASP A 246 11.63 -12.84 -11.34
CA ASP A 246 11.53 -13.73 -12.51
C ASP A 246 10.98 -15.11 -12.12
N TYR A 247 11.14 -15.52 -10.86
CA TYR A 247 10.66 -16.78 -10.31
C TYR A 247 9.76 -16.55 -9.09
N ALA A 248 8.45 -16.71 -9.29
CA ALA A 248 7.49 -16.55 -8.21
C ALA A 248 7.81 -17.50 -7.03
N ALA A 249 7.79 -16.95 -5.80
CA ALA A 249 8.06 -17.66 -4.54
C ALA A 249 9.51 -18.14 -4.31
N VAL A 250 10.47 -17.73 -5.13
CA VAL A 250 11.88 -17.91 -4.81
C VAL A 250 12.31 -16.77 -3.90
N THR A 251 12.32 -17.09 -2.61
CA THR A 251 12.73 -16.22 -1.53
C THR A 251 14.03 -16.79 -0.98
N LEU A 252 15.14 -16.08 -1.17
CA LEU A 252 16.46 -16.55 -0.76
C LEU A 252 17.13 -15.55 0.16
N PRO A 253 17.89 -16.01 1.18
CA PRO A 253 18.85 -15.16 1.87
C PRO A 253 19.81 -14.57 0.84
N ILE A 254 20.17 -13.31 1.03
CA ILE A 254 21.03 -12.61 0.08
C ILE A 254 22.41 -13.29 -0.08
N SER A 255 22.93 -13.99 0.92
CA SER A 255 24.15 -14.80 0.80
C SER A 255 24.00 -15.91 -0.23
N GLN A 256 22.83 -16.54 -0.34
CA GLN A 256 22.58 -17.58 -1.33
C GLN A 256 22.45 -16.97 -2.73
N VAL A 257 21.79 -15.82 -2.85
CA VAL A 257 21.73 -15.06 -4.11
C VAL A 257 23.13 -14.63 -4.55
N LEU A 258 23.97 -14.15 -3.63
CA LEU A 258 25.35 -13.76 -3.94
C LEU A 258 26.27 -14.96 -4.17
N ALA A 259 26.02 -16.11 -3.54
CA ALA A 259 26.78 -17.33 -3.80
C ALA A 259 26.58 -17.84 -5.23
N VAL A 260 25.35 -17.74 -5.75
CA VAL A 260 24.99 -18.17 -7.11
C VAL A 260 25.25 -17.07 -8.14
N GLY A 261 24.79 -15.86 -7.85
CA GLY A 261 24.75 -14.71 -8.74
C GLY A 261 25.93 -13.74 -8.64
N LYS A 262 26.87 -13.99 -7.71
CA LYS A 262 28.12 -13.24 -7.41
C LYS A 262 27.94 -11.80 -6.92
N PHE A 263 27.13 -11.00 -7.60
CA PHE A 263 26.88 -9.61 -7.27
C PHE A 263 25.49 -9.18 -7.76
N LEU A 264 24.95 -8.12 -7.15
CA LEU A 264 23.66 -7.54 -7.51
C LEU A 264 23.86 -6.16 -8.11
N THR A 265 23.34 -5.98 -9.33
CA THR A 265 23.38 -4.70 -10.04
C THR A 265 22.00 -4.07 -9.97
N ARG A 266 21.90 -2.86 -9.43
CA ARG A 266 20.63 -2.13 -9.39
C ARG A 266 20.13 -1.88 -10.82
N LEU A 267 18.87 -2.21 -11.07
CA LEU A 267 18.18 -1.90 -12.31
C LEU A 267 17.55 -0.50 -12.24
N PRO A 268 17.47 0.24 -13.35
CA PRO A 268 16.69 1.47 -13.42
C PRO A 268 15.21 1.15 -13.16
N GLY A 269 14.57 1.97 -12.32
CA GLY A 269 13.15 1.88 -11.98
C GLY A 269 12.27 2.70 -12.91
#